data_AF-A0A7J7ZJT0-F1
#
_entry.id   AF-A0A7J7ZJT0-F1
#
_cell.length_a   1.000
_cell.length_b   1.000
_cell.length_c   1.000
_cell.angle_alpha   90.00
_cell.angle_beta   90.00
_cell.angle_gamma   90.00
#
_symmetry.space_group_name_H-M   'P 1'
#
loop_
_entity.id
_entity.type
_entity.pdbx_description
1 polymer ?
#
loop_
_entity_poly.entity_id
_entity_poly.type
_entity_poly.pdbx_seq_one_letter_code
_entity_poly.pdbx_strand_id
1 'polypeptide(L)'
;MVSQPGCAYAVLLCTWNKDARHSATSEGTTEGIRETPSARDVVLHQTSGRIHNKNVSTHLIGNIKRGHTAENGGSGLFALCTMDGTLKLMEEADKLLWSVQVDHQLFALEKLDVTGNGHEEVVACAWDGQTYIIDHNRTVVRFQVDENVRAFCAGLYACKDGHNSPCLVYVTFNQKIYVYWEVQLERMESTNLLKLLEAEPEFQSLLQELGLDPDDLPAARTLVHQTLYHPDQPPPCASASLQDPT
;
A
#
# COMPACT_ATOMS: atom_id res chain seq x y z
N MET A 1 28.36 0.89 -11.12
CA MET A 1 27.17 0.80 -11.99
C MET A 1 26.23 -0.20 -11.34
N VAL A 2 25.23 0.28 -10.59
CA VAL A 2 24.35 -0.60 -9.80
C VAL A 2 23.18 -0.99 -10.68
N SER A 3 23.10 -2.26 -11.08
CA SER A 3 21.97 -2.78 -11.82
C SER A 3 20.78 -2.92 -10.90
N GLN A 4 19.65 -2.31 -11.26
CA GLN A 4 18.39 -2.54 -10.54
C GLN A 4 17.95 -4.01 -10.73
N PRO A 5 17.39 -4.66 -9.69
CA PRO A 5 16.81 -5.99 -9.80
C PRO A 5 15.67 -5.98 -10.83
N GLY A 6 15.90 -6.63 -11.98
CA GLY A 6 14.90 -6.83 -13.02
C GLY A 6 14.06 -8.08 -12.75
N CYS A 7 12.74 -7.94 -12.79
CA CYS A 7 11.75 -9.02 -12.86
C CYS A 7 11.19 -9.12 -14.29
N ALA A 8 10.86 -10.34 -14.73
CA ALA A 8 10.10 -10.57 -15.95
C ALA A 8 8.77 -11.25 -15.60
N TYR A 9 7.68 -10.80 -16.22
CA TYR A 9 6.35 -11.39 -16.07
C TYR A 9 5.65 -11.46 -17.43
N ALA A 10 4.58 -12.24 -17.50
CA ALA A 10 3.78 -12.38 -18.71
C ALA A 10 2.33 -12.06 -18.41
N VAL A 11 1.70 -11.28 -19.29
CA VAL A 11 0.25 -11.05 -19.28
C VAL A 11 -0.37 -12.01 -20.30
N LEU A 12 -1.30 -12.83 -19.82
CA LEU A 12 -2.08 -13.74 -20.67
C LEU A 12 -3.39 -13.04 -21.04
N LEU A 13 -3.59 -12.78 -22.33
CA LEU A 13 -4.81 -12.17 -22.86
C LEU A 13 -5.82 -13.28 -23.16
N CYS A 14 -6.65 -13.63 -22.19
CA CYS A 14 -7.66 -14.65 -22.39
C CYS A 14 -8.90 -14.06 -23.10
N THR A 15 -9.14 -14.46 -24.36
CA THR A 15 -10.41 -14.19 -25.03
C THR A 15 -11.37 -15.36 -24.75
N TRP A 16 -12.37 -15.13 -23.89
CA TRP A 16 -13.42 -16.13 -23.68
C TRP A 16 -14.49 -15.99 -24.77
N ASN A 17 -14.51 -16.93 -25.71
CA ASN A 17 -15.53 -16.96 -26.75
C ASN A 17 -16.87 -17.42 -26.14
N LYS A 18 -17.80 -16.49 -25.94
CA LYS A 18 -19.12 -16.78 -25.33
C LYS A 18 -20.04 -17.58 -26.25
N ASP A 19 -19.71 -17.71 -27.55
CA ASP A 19 -20.60 -18.26 -28.57
C ASP A 19 -20.25 -19.68 -29.05
N ALA A 20 -19.34 -20.40 -28.38
CA ALA A 20 -18.98 -21.77 -28.77
C ALA A 20 -20.05 -22.85 -28.46
N ARG A 21 -21.25 -22.45 -28.01
CA ARG A 21 -22.42 -23.32 -27.95
C ARG A 21 -23.46 -22.77 -28.91
N HIS A 22 -23.41 -23.15 -30.19
CA HIS A 22 -24.51 -23.23 -31.17
C HIS A 22 -23.96 -23.12 -32.61
N SER A 23 -23.11 -24.05 -33.04
CA SER A 23 -22.85 -24.26 -34.47
C SER A 23 -22.39 -25.68 -34.76
N ALA A 24 -23.16 -26.67 -34.29
CA ALA A 24 -23.10 -28.02 -34.82
C ALA A 24 -24.38 -28.29 -35.63
N THR A 25 -24.42 -27.78 -36.86
CA THR A 25 -25.03 -28.37 -38.06
C THR A 25 -25.15 -27.33 -39.17
N SER A 26 -24.27 -27.39 -40.16
CA SER A 26 -24.64 -27.34 -41.59
C SER A 26 -23.39 -27.62 -42.41
N GLU A 27 -23.40 -28.75 -43.12
CA GLU A 27 -22.44 -29.04 -44.19
C GLU A 27 -22.57 -27.99 -45.30
N GLY A 28 -21.43 -27.55 -45.83
CA GLY A 28 -21.37 -26.58 -46.93
C GLY A 28 -19.94 -26.23 -47.28
N THR A 29 -19.40 -26.92 -48.29
CA THR A 29 -18.09 -26.71 -48.94
C THR A 29 -17.89 -25.27 -49.45
N THR A 30 -16.84 -24.59 -48.98
CA THR A 30 -16.12 -23.58 -49.79
C THR A 30 -14.69 -23.33 -49.27
N GLU A 31 -13.75 -23.68 -50.15
CA GLU A 31 -12.36 -23.24 -50.36
C GLU A 31 -11.62 -22.43 -49.28
N GLY A 32 -10.46 -22.98 -48.89
CA GLY A 32 -9.62 -22.51 -47.81
C GLY A 32 -8.94 -21.17 -48.07
N ILE A 33 -9.40 -20.16 -47.32
CA ILE A 33 -8.56 -19.06 -46.87
C ILE A 33 -7.74 -19.62 -45.71
N ARG A 34 -6.40 -19.58 -45.83
CA ARG A 34 -5.49 -19.87 -44.72
C ARG A 34 -5.78 -18.88 -43.60
N GLU A 35 -6.55 -19.30 -42.60
CA GLU A 35 -6.57 -18.65 -41.29
C GLU A 35 -5.14 -18.72 -40.74
N THR A 36 -4.49 -17.56 -40.73
CA THR A 36 -3.28 -17.34 -39.94
C THR A 36 -3.59 -17.70 -38.49
N PRO A 37 -2.75 -18.47 -37.78
CA PRO A 37 -2.99 -18.77 -36.37
C PRO A 37 -3.12 -17.45 -35.60
N SER A 38 -4.14 -17.34 -34.74
CA SER A 38 -4.39 -16.15 -33.94
C SER A 38 -3.11 -15.68 -33.25
N ALA A 39 -2.85 -14.38 -33.34
CA ALA A 39 -1.64 -13.75 -32.83
C ALA A 39 -1.57 -13.94 -31.30
N ARG A 40 -0.72 -14.90 -30.88
CA ARG A 40 -0.18 -15.16 -29.53
C ARG A 40 -0.75 -14.28 -28.40
N ASP A 41 -1.67 -14.86 -27.62
CA ASP A 41 -2.33 -14.34 -26.41
C ASP A 41 -1.38 -14.11 -25.19
N VAL A 42 -0.09 -13.86 -25.41
CA VAL A 42 0.91 -13.71 -24.34
C VAL A 42 1.78 -12.49 -24.59
N VAL A 43 1.71 -11.50 -23.69
CA VAL A 43 2.56 -10.30 -23.72
C VAL A 43 3.62 -10.42 -22.64
N LEU A 44 4.89 -10.50 -23.05
CA LEU A 44 6.03 -10.58 -22.14
C LEU A 44 6.49 -9.18 -21.74
N HIS A 45 6.62 -8.96 -20.44
CA HIS A 45 7.11 -7.72 -19.87
C HIS A 45 8.40 -7.98 -19.06
N GLN A 46 9.36 -7.09 -19.22
CA GLN A 46 10.56 -7.04 -18.40
C GLN A 46 10.57 -5.71 -17.68
N THR A 47 10.42 -5.74 -16.37
CA THR A 47 10.62 -4.55 -15.54
C THR A 47 12.08 -4.09 -15.73
N SER A 48 12.26 -2.79 -15.96
CA SER A 48 13.51 -2.21 -16.45
C SER A 48 14.72 -2.70 -15.62
N GLY A 49 15.69 -3.34 -16.28
CA GLY A 49 16.92 -3.84 -15.64
C GLY A 49 17.36 -5.21 -16.14
N ARG A 50 18.65 -5.53 -15.94
CA ARG A 50 19.16 -6.89 -16.12
C ARG A 50 18.64 -7.74 -14.97
N ILE A 51 18.12 -8.93 -15.26
CA ILE A 51 17.79 -9.92 -14.22
C ILE A 51 19.06 -10.17 -13.41
N HIS A 52 19.06 -9.73 -12.15
CA HIS A 52 20.24 -9.74 -11.29
C HIS A 52 20.66 -11.18 -10.97
N ASN A 53 19.67 -12.06 -10.72
CA ASN A 53 19.91 -13.46 -10.40
C ASN A 53 18.67 -14.30 -10.72
N LYS A 54 18.82 -15.29 -11.62
CA LYS A 54 17.72 -16.17 -12.04
C LYS A 54 17.24 -17.13 -10.94
N ASN A 55 18.02 -17.28 -9.87
CA ASN A 55 17.70 -18.16 -8.75
C ASN A 55 16.95 -17.44 -7.63
N VAL A 56 16.73 -16.12 -7.75
CA VAL A 56 15.95 -15.34 -6.78
C VAL A 56 14.48 -15.45 -7.14
N SER A 57 13.68 -16.04 -6.25
CA SER A 57 12.23 -16.11 -6.44
C SER A 57 11.62 -14.72 -6.40
N THR A 58 10.58 -14.52 -7.22
CA THR A 58 9.81 -13.28 -7.26
C THR A 58 8.33 -13.60 -7.04
N HIS A 59 7.68 -12.85 -6.17
CA HIS A 59 6.24 -12.85 -6.00
C HIS A 59 5.67 -11.61 -6.67
N LEU A 60 4.50 -11.74 -7.27
CA LEU A 60 3.80 -10.66 -7.97
C LEU A 60 2.34 -10.70 -7.56
N ILE A 61 1.78 -9.54 -7.25
CA ILE A 61 0.36 -9.38 -6.97
C ILE A 61 -0.20 -8.21 -7.78
N GLY A 62 -1.25 -8.47 -8.54
CA GLY A 62 -1.92 -7.49 -9.38
C GLY A 62 -3.24 -6.99 -8.80
N ASN A 63 -3.90 -6.10 -9.55
CA ASN A 63 -5.22 -5.56 -9.24
C ASN A 63 -5.27 -4.88 -7.86
N ILE A 64 -4.22 -4.12 -7.53
CA ILE A 64 -4.16 -3.30 -6.31
C ILE A 64 -5.09 -2.09 -6.49
N LYS A 65 -6.03 -1.91 -5.56
CA LYS A 65 -7.04 -0.84 -5.63
C LYS A 65 -6.47 0.53 -5.25
N ARG A 66 -7.10 1.58 -5.80
CA ARG A 66 -6.79 3.00 -5.55
C ARG A 66 -7.95 3.76 -4.91
N GLY A 67 -8.75 3.10 -4.08
CA GLY A 67 -9.94 3.74 -3.49
C GLY A 67 -11.17 3.73 -4.41
N HIS A 68 -12.16 4.51 -4.02
CA HIS A 68 -13.54 4.46 -4.54
C HIS A 68 -13.80 5.24 -5.85
N THR A 69 -12.78 5.72 -6.56
CA THR A 69 -12.96 6.31 -7.89
C THR A 69 -13.04 5.21 -8.96
N ALA A 70 -14.23 4.66 -9.09
CA ALA A 70 -14.61 3.77 -10.17
C ALA A 70 -14.77 4.55 -11.49
N GLU A 71 -13.67 4.87 -12.15
CA GLU A 71 -13.67 5.10 -13.59
C GLU A 71 -12.82 4.02 -14.27
N ASN A 72 -13.54 3.08 -14.88
CA ASN A 72 -13.01 1.98 -15.68
C ASN A 72 -12.14 2.51 -16.83
N GLY A 73 -10.90 2.05 -16.92
CA GLY A 73 -10.10 2.16 -18.15
C GLY A 73 -8.58 2.21 -17.93
N GLY A 74 -8.12 2.62 -16.74
CA GLY A 74 -6.70 2.70 -16.41
C GLY A 74 -6.16 1.39 -15.84
N SER A 75 -5.32 0.73 -16.63
CA SER A 75 -4.26 -0.18 -16.20
C SER A 75 -4.10 -0.50 -14.70
N GLY A 76 -4.19 -1.79 -14.37
CA GLY A 76 -4.07 -2.27 -13.00
C GLY A 76 -2.68 -2.03 -12.39
N LEU A 77 -2.66 -1.51 -11.17
CA LEU A 77 -1.48 -1.53 -10.31
C LEU A 77 -1.10 -2.99 -10.01
N PHE A 78 0.21 -3.24 -10.00
CA PHE A 78 0.74 -4.47 -9.42
C PHE A 78 2.00 -4.18 -8.61
N ALA A 79 2.24 -5.01 -7.61
CA ALA A 79 3.46 -5.01 -6.85
C ALA A 79 4.22 -6.30 -7.11
N LEU A 80 5.53 -6.24 -6.92
CA LEU A 80 6.38 -7.42 -6.88
C LEU A 80 7.35 -7.33 -5.72
N CYS A 81 7.73 -8.50 -5.22
CA CYS A 81 8.80 -8.63 -4.25
C CYS A 81 9.75 -9.77 -4.65
N THR A 82 11.02 -9.60 -4.33
CA THR A 82 12.05 -10.63 -4.58
C THR A 82 12.59 -11.16 -3.25
N MET A 83 13.08 -12.40 -3.27
CA MET A 83 13.69 -13.04 -2.09
C MET A 83 14.87 -12.24 -1.52
N ASP A 84 15.55 -11.44 -2.33
CA ASP A 84 16.67 -10.60 -1.89
C ASP A 84 16.23 -9.23 -1.33
N GLY A 85 14.93 -9.03 -1.09
CA GLY A 85 14.43 -7.85 -0.38
C GLY A 85 14.06 -6.66 -1.26
N THR A 86 13.91 -6.83 -2.57
CA THR A 86 13.38 -5.76 -3.43
C THR A 86 11.86 -5.76 -3.34
N LEU A 87 11.25 -4.60 -3.12
CA LEU A 87 9.82 -4.32 -3.29
C LEU A 87 9.63 -3.24 -4.34
N LYS A 88 8.68 -3.43 -5.25
CA LYS A 88 8.30 -2.44 -6.26
C LYS A 88 6.81 -2.36 -6.41
N LEU A 89 6.30 -1.14 -6.57
CA LEU A 89 4.95 -0.88 -7.05
C LEU A 89 5.05 -0.30 -8.46
N MET A 90 4.31 -0.91 -9.37
CA MET A 90 4.29 -0.59 -10.79
C MET A 90 2.86 -0.22 -11.19
N GLU A 91 2.75 0.75 -12.09
CA GLU A 91 1.56 1.04 -12.88
C GLU A 91 1.86 0.60 -14.31
N GLU A 92 0.94 -0.11 -14.95
CA GLU A 92 1.17 -0.63 -16.31
C GLU A 92 2.43 -1.50 -16.41
N ALA A 93 2.81 -1.81 -17.66
CA ALA A 93 4.03 -2.53 -17.96
C ALA A 93 5.29 -1.90 -17.39
N ASP A 94 5.39 -0.57 -17.50
CA ASP A 94 6.68 0.11 -17.54
C ASP A 94 6.81 1.28 -16.56
N LYS A 95 5.74 1.69 -15.86
CA LYS A 95 5.80 2.84 -14.95
C LYS A 95 6.07 2.40 -13.52
N LEU A 96 7.33 2.51 -13.10
CA LEU A 96 7.73 2.36 -11.71
C LEU A 96 7.19 3.54 -10.89
N LEU A 97 6.34 3.26 -9.89
CA LEU A 97 5.88 4.27 -8.94
C LEU A 97 6.88 4.43 -7.79
N TRP A 98 7.31 3.32 -7.20
CA TRP A 98 8.37 3.31 -6.20
C TRP A 98 9.10 1.98 -6.16
N SER A 99 10.34 2.02 -5.65
CA SER A 99 11.15 0.84 -5.32
C SER A 99 11.73 1.01 -3.92
N VAL A 100 11.65 -0.04 -3.12
CA VAL A 100 12.23 -0.13 -1.78
C VAL A 100 13.13 -1.36 -1.74
N GLN A 101 14.32 -1.20 -1.19
CA GLN A 101 15.20 -2.31 -0.87
C GLN A 101 15.19 -2.49 0.64
N VAL A 102 14.88 -3.70 1.10
CA VAL A 102 14.94 -4.09 2.51
C VAL A 102 16.06 -5.11 2.72
N ASP A 103 16.49 -5.23 3.97
CA ASP A 103 17.59 -6.11 4.36
C ASP A 103 17.12 -7.52 4.79
N HIS A 104 15.86 -7.87 4.49
CA HIS A 104 15.23 -9.13 4.87
C HIS A 104 14.80 -9.95 3.65
N GLN A 105 14.77 -11.28 3.82
CA GLN A 105 14.40 -12.20 2.76
C GLN A 105 12.88 -12.33 2.64
N LEU A 106 12.29 -11.66 1.64
CA LEU A 106 10.84 -11.62 1.44
C LEU A 106 10.35 -12.87 0.70
N PHE A 107 9.33 -13.53 1.24
CA PHE A 107 8.82 -14.77 0.66
C PHE A 107 7.31 -14.76 0.39
N ALA A 108 6.59 -13.75 0.86
CA ALA A 108 5.17 -13.60 0.61
C ALA A 108 4.84 -12.14 0.30
N LEU A 109 3.87 -11.94 -0.59
CA LEU A 109 3.40 -10.64 -1.05
C LEU A 109 1.89 -10.68 -1.18
N GLU A 110 1.22 -9.79 -0.47
CA GLU A 110 -0.23 -9.66 -0.39
C GLU A 110 -0.64 -8.21 -0.56
N LYS A 111 -1.94 -7.98 -0.72
CA LYS A 111 -2.54 -6.65 -0.77
C LYS A 111 -3.70 -6.59 0.21
N LEU A 112 -3.75 -5.54 1.02
CA LEU A 112 -4.75 -5.39 2.07
C LEU A 112 -4.99 -3.91 2.34
N ASP A 113 -6.25 -3.49 2.34
CA ASP A 113 -6.64 -2.16 2.84
C ASP A 113 -6.64 -2.21 4.37
N VAL A 114 -5.55 -1.71 4.97
CA VAL A 114 -5.38 -1.63 6.42
C VAL A 114 -5.85 -0.30 6.99
N THR A 115 -6.13 0.71 6.14
CA THR A 115 -6.59 2.03 6.60
C THR A 115 -8.10 2.22 6.48
N GLY A 116 -8.79 1.33 5.76
CA GLY A 116 -10.23 1.40 5.50
C GLY A 116 -10.65 2.49 4.52
N ASN A 117 -9.71 3.08 3.77
CA ASN A 117 -9.98 4.16 2.82
C ASN A 117 -10.25 3.64 1.39
N GLY A 118 -10.21 2.33 1.17
CA GLY A 118 -10.39 1.66 -0.11
C GLY A 118 -9.10 1.54 -0.96
N HIS A 119 -7.99 2.12 -0.51
CA HIS A 119 -6.67 1.91 -1.10
C HIS A 119 -6.05 0.66 -0.47
N GLU A 120 -5.61 -0.28 -1.28
CA GLU A 120 -4.97 -1.50 -0.75
C GLU A 120 -3.47 -1.28 -0.59
N GLU A 121 -2.94 -1.36 0.62
CA GLU A 121 -1.50 -1.35 0.84
C GLU A 121 -0.85 -2.68 0.41
N VAL A 122 0.44 -2.60 0.04
CA VAL A 122 1.28 -3.77 -0.29
C VAL A 122 1.82 -4.35 1.01
N VAL A 123 1.53 -5.62 1.28
CA VAL A 123 1.98 -6.32 2.48
C VAL A 123 2.99 -7.39 2.11
N ALA A 124 4.22 -7.28 2.59
CA ALA A 124 5.29 -8.24 2.31
C ALA A 124 5.84 -8.84 3.61
N CYS A 125 5.97 -10.17 3.65
CA CYS A 125 6.46 -10.88 4.83
C CYS A 125 7.81 -11.54 4.56
N ALA A 126 8.72 -11.42 5.52
CA ALA A 126 10.02 -12.08 5.55
C ALA A 126 10.02 -13.35 6.41
N TRP A 127 10.97 -14.24 6.15
CA TRP A 127 11.10 -15.53 6.84
C TRP A 127 11.30 -15.42 8.35
N ASP A 128 11.84 -14.31 8.83
CA ASP A 128 12.10 -14.03 10.24
C ASP A 128 10.94 -13.34 10.97
N GLY A 129 9.78 -13.20 10.30
CA GLY A 129 8.59 -12.57 10.89
C GLY A 129 8.52 -11.06 10.69
N GLN A 130 9.52 -10.44 10.05
CA GLN A 130 9.42 -9.03 9.69
C GLN A 130 8.39 -8.84 8.55
N THR A 131 7.36 -8.08 8.83
CA THR A 131 6.31 -7.71 7.87
C THR A 131 6.40 -6.23 7.55
N TYR A 132 6.28 -5.91 6.26
CA TYR A 132 6.27 -4.57 5.69
C TYR A 132 4.89 -4.30 5.12
N ILE A 133 4.28 -3.19 5.50
CA ILE A 133 3.06 -2.67 4.91
C ILE A 133 3.45 -1.35 4.25
N ILE A 134 3.22 -1.21 2.95
CA ILE A 134 3.67 -0.06 2.16
C ILE A 134 2.50 0.50 1.37
N ASP A 135 2.24 1.79 1.55
CA ASP A 135 1.19 2.50 0.81
C ASP A 135 1.66 2.96 -0.59
N HIS A 136 0.75 3.60 -1.32
CA HIS A 136 1.02 4.14 -2.65
C HIS A 136 2.03 5.30 -2.62
N ASN A 137 2.16 5.97 -1.48
CA ASN A 137 3.08 7.08 -1.23
C ASN A 137 4.45 6.62 -0.72
N ARG A 138 4.71 5.30 -0.68
CA ARG A 138 5.96 4.68 -0.19
C ARG A 138 6.18 4.88 1.31
N THR A 139 5.13 5.17 2.07
CA THR A 139 5.15 5.15 3.53
C THR A 139 5.19 3.70 3.99
N VAL A 140 6.06 3.40 4.96
CA VAL A 140 6.31 2.03 5.41
C VAL A 140 5.94 1.88 6.88
N VAL A 141 5.06 0.93 7.17
CA VAL A 141 4.80 0.42 8.51
C VAL A 141 5.46 -0.96 8.64
N ARG A 142 6.13 -1.17 9.77
CA ARG A 142 6.80 -2.44 10.09
C ARG A 142 6.11 -3.10 11.26
N PHE A 143 5.82 -4.38 11.10
CA PHE A 143 5.29 -5.23 12.15
C PHE A 143 6.19 -6.46 12.29
N GLN A 144 6.52 -6.83 13.53
CA GLN A 144 7.40 -7.96 13.81
C GLN A 144 6.60 -9.04 14.55
N VAL A 145 6.64 -10.25 14.01
CA VAL A 145 6.25 -11.46 14.75
C VAL A 145 7.52 -12.10 15.28
N ASP A 146 7.62 -12.34 16.58
CA ASP A 146 8.83 -12.87 17.23
C ASP A 146 9.06 -14.38 16.99
N GLU A 147 8.72 -14.88 15.79
CA GLU A 147 8.96 -16.26 15.36
C GLU A 147 9.20 -16.34 13.85
N ASN A 148 10.03 -17.30 13.42
CA ASN A 148 10.22 -17.57 12.00
C ASN A 148 8.93 -18.05 11.34
N VAL A 149 8.62 -17.46 10.19
CA VAL A 149 7.37 -17.68 9.46
C VAL A 149 7.61 -18.65 8.31
N ARG A 150 6.77 -19.66 8.23
CA ARG A 150 6.74 -20.70 7.20
C ARG A 150 5.75 -20.39 6.08
N ALA A 151 4.62 -19.79 6.44
CA ALA A 151 3.62 -19.32 5.49
C ALA A 151 2.96 -18.05 6.01
N PHE A 152 2.58 -17.18 5.09
CA PHE A 152 1.92 -15.92 5.39
C PHE A 152 0.80 -15.70 4.37
N CYS A 153 -0.34 -15.20 4.83
CA CYS A 153 -1.35 -14.61 3.98
C CYS A 153 -2.01 -13.43 4.68
N ALA A 154 -2.57 -12.52 3.89
CA ALA A 154 -3.29 -11.36 4.37
C ALA A 154 -4.57 -11.20 3.54
N GLY A 155 -5.63 -10.71 4.17
CA GLY A 155 -6.92 -10.65 3.49
C GLY A 155 -8.04 -10.30 4.43
N LEU A 156 -9.25 -10.28 3.87
CA LEU A 156 -10.47 -10.06 4.62
C LEU A 156 -11.04 -11.40 5.08
N TYR A 157 -11.05 -11.64 6.40
CA TYR A 157 -11.53 -12.90 6.98
C TYR A 157 -12.54 -12.64 8.10
N ALA A 158 -13.53 -13.53 8.21
CA ALA A 158 -14.53 -13.53 9.27
C ALA A 158 -14.03 -14.27 10.51
N CYS A 159 -13.01 -13.71 11.18
CA CYS A 159 -12.40 -14.31 12.36
C CYS A 159 -13.28 -14.18 13.61
N LYS A 160 -14.02 -13.08 13.73
CA LYS A 160 -14.88 -12.76 14.86
C LYS A 160 -16.16 -12.07 14.38
N ASP A 161 -17.25 -12.26 15.11
CA ASP A 161 -18.52 -11.53 14.91
C ASP A 161 -19.16 -11.65 13.51
N GLY A 162 -18.73 -12.64 12.72
CA GLY A 162 -19.32 -13.00 11.43
C GLY A 162 -19.07 -11.99 10.30
N HIS A 163 -18.30 -10.93 10.54
CA HIS A 163 -17.95 -9.94 9.53
C HIS A 163 -16.51 -10.09 9.09
N ASN A 164 -16.27 -9.83 7.81
CA ASN A 164 -14.93 -9.80 7.25
C ASN A 164 -14.17 -8.58 7.80
N SER A 165 -13.01 -8.83 8.40
CA SER A 165 -12.08 -7.80 8.85
C SER A 165 -10.69 -8.03 8.22
N PRO A 166 -9.86 -6.98 8.07
CA PRO A 166 -8.48 -7.16 7.63
C PRO A 166 -7.71 -8.01 8.64
N CYS A 167 -7.10 -9.09 8.17
CA CYS A 167 -6.29 -9.95 9.03
C CYS A 167 -4.92 -10.26 8.41
N LEU A 168 -3.97 -10.49 9.29
CA LEU A 168 -2.66 -11.06 8.98
C LEU A 168 -2.58 -12.45 9.61
N VAL A 169 -2.27 -13.46 8.79
CA VAL A 169 -2.20 -14.85 9.22
C VAL A 169 -0.77 -15.35 9.04
N TYR A 170 -0.16 -15.76 10.14
CA TYR A 170 1.20 -16.29 10.18
C TYR A 170 1.17 -17.75 10.58
N VAL A 171 1.79 -18.61 9.78
CA VAL A 171 2.09 -19.99 10.14
C VAL A 171 3.57 -20.09 10.43
N THR A 172 3.93 -20.51 11.63
CA THR A 172 5.34 -20.56 12.07
C THR A 172 5.96 -21.95 11.88
N PHE A 173 7.29 -22.00 11.95
CA PHE A 173 8.02 -23.27 12.00
C PHE A 173 7.79 -24.07 13.29
N ASN A 174 7.28 -23.41 14.34
CA ASN A 174 6.97 -24.03 15.63
C ASN A 174 5.55 -24.62 15.69
N GLN A 175 4.90 -24.82 14.54
CA GLN A 175 3.55 -25.38 14.43
C GLN A 175 2.46 -24.52 15.09
N LYS A 176 2.68 -23.20 15.16
CA LYS A 176 1.68 -22.24 15.63
C LYS A 176 1.11 -21.45 14.47
N ILE A 177 -0.18 -21.14 14.56
CA ILE A 177 -0.86 -20.21 13.66
C ILE A 177 -1.23 -18.98 14.48
N TYR A 178 -0.72 -17.81 14.10
CA TYR A 178 -1.11 -16.53 14.66
C TYR A 178 -2.07 -15.85 13.69
N VAL A 179 -3.21 -15.41 14.19
CA VAL A 179 -4.18 -14.61 13.45
C VAL A 179 -4.29 -13.28 14.17
N TYR A 180 -3.81 -12.23 13.53
CA TYR A 180 -4.08 -10.86 13.95
C TYR A 180 -5.32 -10.42 13.16
N TRP A 181 -6.45 -10.27 13.83
CA TRP A 181 -7.71 -9.80 13.25
C TRP A 181 -7.90 -8.31 13.50
N GLU A 182 -8.78 -7.67 12.73
CA GLU A 182 -9.05 -6.23 12.81
C GLU A 182 -7.76 -5.39 12.73
N VAL A 183 -6.87 -5.76 11.82
CA VAL A 183 -5.62 -5.02 11.57
C VAL A 183 -5.97 -3.71 10.87
N GLN A 184 -6.16 -2.68 11.68
CA GLN A 184 -6.52 -1.34 11.23
C GLN A 184 -5.48 -0.33 11.70
N LEU A 185 -5.07 0.53 10.76
CA LEU A 185 -4.22 1.69 11.01
C LEU A 185 -5.04 2.94 10.75
N GLU A 186 -5.06 3.87 11.69
CA GLU A 186 -5.70 5.17 11.46
C GLU A 186 -5.07 5.91 10.26
N ARG A 187 -3.77 5.72 10.07
CA ARG A 187 -2.98 6.30 9.00
C ARG A 187 -1.69 5.52 8.80
N MET A 188 -1.18 5.53 7.57
CA MET A 188 0.15 5.01 7.26
C MET A 188 1.26 6.00 7.64
N GLU A 189 1.05 7.28 7.40
CA GLU A 189 2.04 8.33 7.64
C GLU A 189 2.22 8.66 9.13
N SER A 190 3.48 8.75 9.55
CA SER A 190 3.79 9.32 10.86
C SER A 190 3.42 10.80 10.85
N THR A 191 2.47 11.17 11.70
CA THR A 191 2.09 12.57 11.91
C THR A 191 2.62 13.07 13.25
N ASN A 192 2.51 14.37 13.47
CA ASN A 192 2.69 14.98 14.78
C ASN A 192 1.41 15.74 15.15
N LEU A 193 1.26 16.05 16.44
CA LEU A 193 0.07 16.72 16.93
C LEU A 193 -0.21 18.05 16.22
N LEU A 194 0.83 18.81 15.87
CA LEU A 194 0.65 20.10 15.21
C LEU A 194 0.04 19.94 13.82
N LYS A 195 0.53 18.98 13.03
CA LYS A 195 -0.05 18.63 11.72
C LYS A 195 -1.49 18.12 11.82
N LEU A 196 -1.83 17.42 12.91
CA LEU A 196 -3.21 17.01 13.17
C LEU A 196 -4.10 18.22 13.42
N LEU A 197 -3.64 19.12 14.29
CA LEU A 197 -4.37 20.34 14.63
C LEU A 197 -4.51 21.27 13.43
N GLU A 198 -3.50 21.39 12.57
CA GLU A 198 -3.55 22.16 11.32
C GLU A 198 -4.64 21.67 10.35
N ALA A 199 -4.99 20.38 10.41
CA ALA A 199 -6.07 19.81 9.60
C ALA A 199 -7.47 20.09 10.20
N GLU A 200 -7.54 20.48 11.47
CA GLU A 200 -8.79 20.85 12.13
C GLU A 200 -9.18 22.29 11.77
N PRO A 201 -10.37 22.53 11.19
CA PRO A 201 -10.75 23.86 10.68
C PRO A 201 -10.83 24.92 11.77
N GLU A 202 -11.11 24.51 13.01
CA GLU A 202 -11.25 25.41 14.17
C GLU A 202 -9.90 25.81 14.78
N PHE A 203 -8.81 25.11 14.45
CA PHE A 203 -7.52 25.34 15.10
C PHE A 203 -6.96 26.72 14.81
N GLN A 204 -7.05 27.18 13.56
CA GLN A 204 -6.59 28.52 13.18
C GLN A 204 -7.39 29.62 13.89
N SER A 205 -8.72 29.48 14.00
CA SER A 205 -9.55 30.43 14.74
C SER A 205 -9.21 30.45 16.23
N LEU A 206 -8.97 29.30 16.84
CA LEU A 206 -8.61 29.21 18.26
C LEU A 206 -7.24 29.83 18.55
N LEU A 207 -6.25 29.66 17.66
CA LEU A 207 -4.96 30.34 17.80
C LEU A 207 -5.12 31.86 17.75
N GLN A 208 -5.93 32.39 16.84
CA GLN A 208 -6.20 33.81 16.74
C GLN A 208 -6.95 34.37 17.96
N GLU A 209 -7.94 33.65 18.48
CA GLU A 209 -8.65 34.02 19.72
C GLU A 209 -7.70 34.08 20.93
N LEU A 210 -6.68 33.23 20.95
CA LEU A 210 -5.61 33.22 21.96
C LEU A 210 -4.50 34.24 21.68
N GLY A 211 -4.64 35.06 20.62
CA GLY A 211 -3.70 36.12 20.26
C GLY A 211 -2.41 35.61 19.60
N LEU A 212 -2.42 34.40 19.06
CA LEU A 212 -1.29 33.82 18.32
C LEU A 212 -1.51 33.90 16.81
N ASP A 213 -0.42 34.19 16.10
CA ASP A 213 -0.39 34.08 14.65
C ASP A 213 -0.43 32.59 14.25
N PRO A 214 -1.39 32.13 13.43
CA PRO A 214 -1.46 30.74 12.98
C PRO A 214 -0.20 30.28 12.21
N ASP A 215 0.58 31.21 11.64
CA ASP A 215 1.83 30.89 10.95
C ASP A 215 3.04 30.80 11.92
N ASP A 216 2.90 31.20 13.18
CA ASP A 216 3.96 31.10 14.22
C ASP A 216 3.97 29.70 14.87
N LEU A 217 4.55 28.73 14.15
CA LEU A 217 4.68 27.34 14.61
C LEU A 217 5.40 27.20 15.97
N PRO A 218 6.50 27.93 16.28
CA PRO A 218 7.10 27.92 17.61
C PRO A 218 6.14 28.34 18.73
N ALA A 219 5.36 29.39 18.53
CA ALA A 219 4.40 29.86 19.53
C ALA A 219 3.24 28.86 19.71
N ALA A 220 2.68 28.36 18.60
CA ALA A 220 1.65 27.32 18.63
C ALA A 220 2.13 26.05 19.36
N ARG A 221 3.38 25.61 19.10
CA ARG A 221 3.99 24.47 19.81
C ARG A 221 4.13 24.73 21.30
N THR A 222 4.52 25.93 21.69
CA THR A 222 4.68 26.31 23.11
C THR A 222 3.34 26.29 23.83
N LEU A 223 2.30 26.86 23.20
CA LEU A 223 0.94 26.83 23.71
C LEU A 223 0.46 25.39 23.87
N VAL A 224 0.56 24.56 22.84
CA VAL A 224 0.15 23.15 22.88
C VAL A 224 0.88 22.40 24.00
N HIS A 225 2.19 22.64 24.17
CA HIS A 225 2.96 22.04 25.25
C HIS A 225 2.48 22.49 26.64
N GLN A 226 2.16 23.77 26.82
CA GLN A 226 1.61 24.27 28.08
C GLN A 226 0.22 23.71 28.37
N THR A 227 -0.67 23.67 27.38
CA THR A 227 -2.03 23.13 27.55
C THR A 227 -2.02 21.65 27.92
N LEU A 228 -1.12 20.85 27.33
CA LEU A 228 -1.05 19.41 27.60
C LEU A 228 -0.37 19.05 28.93
N TYR A 229 0.67 19.79 29.30
CA TYR A 229 1.55 19.40 30.43
C TYR A 229 1.48 20.34 31.64
N HIS A 230 0.94 21.55 31.47
CA HIS A 230 0.83 22.58 32.51
C HIS A 230 -0.53 23.30 32.48
N PRO A 231 -1.66 22.58 32.54
CA PRO A 231 -2.99 23.17 32.36
C PRO A 231 -3.36 24.19 33.45
N ASP A 232 -2.72 24.13 34.62
CA ASP A 232 -2.95 25.04 35.74
C ASP A 232 -2.18 26.37 35.62
N GLN A 233 -1.28 26.50 34.64
CA GLN A 233 -0.56 27.75 34.38
C GLN A 233 -1.33 28.60 33.37
N PRO A 234 -1.49 29.92 33.63
CA PRO A 234 -2.13 30.80 32.67
C PRO A 234 -1.34 30.78 31.35
N PRO A 235 -2.03 30.80 30.19
CA PRO A 235 -1.35 30.87 28.91
C PRO A 235 -0.46 32.12 28.88
N PRO A 236 0.70 32.07 28.18
CA PRO A 236 1.56 33.22 28.02
C PRO A 236 0.78 34.27 27.25
N CYS A 237 0.24 35.25 27.99
CA CYS A 237 -0.38 36.43 27.40
C CYS A 237 0.63 37.05 26.44
N ALA A 238 0.24 37.20 25.17
CA ALA A 238 0.89 38.15 24.29
C ALA A 238 0.93 39.51 25.00
N SER A 239 2.12 40.08 25.11
CA SER A 239 2.34 41.38 25.72
C SER A 239 1.37 42.39 25.10
N ALA A 240 0.36 42.80 25.87
CA ALA A 240 -0.41 44.00 25.57
C ALA A 240 0.61 45.15 25.60
N SER A 241 1.06 45.59 24.43
CA SER A 241 1.85 46.78 24.29
C SER A 241 1.04 47.93 24.90
N LEU A 242 1.60 48.44 25.98
CA LEU A 242 1.16 49.60 26.73
C LEU A 242 0.65 50.69 25.79
N GLN A 243 -0.61 51.07 25.96
CA GLN A 243 -1.05 52.42 25.61
C GLN A 243 -0.28 53.38 26.51
N ASP A 244 0.66 54.13 25.94
CA ASP A 244 1.23 55.30 26.59
C ASP A 244 0.11 56.33 26.84
N PRO A 245 -0.09 56.81 28.08
CA PRO A 245 -0.85 58.02 28.31
C PRO A 245 0.04 59.26 28.14
N THR A 246 -0.53 60.25 27.46
CA THR A 246 -0.13 61.67 27.28
C THR A 246 1.00 62.01 26.32
#